data_AF-A0A2M7M0K1-F1
#
_entry.id   AF-A0A2M7M0K1-F1
#
_cell.length_a   1.000
_cell.length_b   1.000
_cell.length_c   1.000
_cell.angle_alpha   90.00
_cell.angle_beta   90.00
_cell.angle_gamma   90.00
#
_symmetry.space_group_name_H-M   'P 1'
#
loop_
_entity.id
_entity.type
_entity.pdbx_description
1 polymer ?
#
loop_
_entity_poly.entity_id
_entity_poly.type
_entity_poly.pdbx_seq_one_letter_code
_entity_poly.pdbx_strand_id
1 'polypeptide(L)' 'MYHLVNEISNQSKVGDIYTFDAGTTAYICSQTIKLKKNQRAIIPGATLTMGYNLPAVIGIWAAKPKSRIICITGDGSFQ' A
#
# COMPACT_ATOMS: atom_id res chain seq x y z
N MET A 1 4.05 6.99 13.04
CA MET A 1 3.61 6.23 11.84
C MET A 1 2.43 5.30 12.08
N TYR A 2 2.41 4.44 13.11
CA TYR A 2 1.26 3.57 13.41
C TYR A 2 -0.10 4.31 13.45
N HIS A 3 -0.18 5.41 14.20
CA HIS A 3 -1.41 6.22 14.25
C HIS A 3 -1.85 6.74 12.87
N LEU A 4 -0.90 7.21 12.05
CA LEU A 4 -1.17 7.70 10.70
C LEU A 4 -1.74 6.59 9.81
N VAL A 5 -1.11 5.41 9.80
CA VAL A 5 -1.57 4.28 8.97
C VAL A 5 -2.92 3.77 9.45
N ASN A 6 -3.18 3.77 10.76
CA ASN A 6 -4.48 3.43 11.32
C ASN A 6 -5.56 4.39 10.84
N GLU A 7 -5.25 5.68 10.81
CA GLU A 7 -6.19 6.70 10.36
C GLU A 7 -6.45 6.62 8.84
N ILE A 8 -5.41 6.38 8.04
CA ILE A 8 -5.56 6.05 6.60
C ILE A 8 -6.46 4.82 6.42
N SER A 9 -6.24 3.76 7.21
CA SER A 9 -7.06 2.55 7.18
C SER A 9 -8.51 2.83 7.55
N ASN A 10 -8.78 3.70 8.53
CA ASN A 10 -10.13 4.10 8.92
C ASN A 10 -10.84 4.88 7.80
N GLN A 11 -10.14 5.78 7.11
CA GLN A 11 -10.69 6.60 6.02
C GLN A 11 -10.73 5.88 4.66
N SER A 12 -10.12 4.70 4.55
CA SER A 12 -10.20 3.87 3.36
C SER A 12 -11.63 3.41 3.06
N LYS A 13 -11.95 3.22 1.78
CA LYS A 13 -13.26 2.82 1.28
C LYS A 13 -13.22 1.37 0.80
N VAL A 14 -14.40 0.76 0.77
CA VAL A 14 -14.59 -0.58 0.18
C VAL A 14 -13.97 -0.62 -1.22
N GLY A 15 -13.15 -1.63 -1.49
CA GLY A 15 -12.50 -1.80 -2.78
C GLY A 15 -11.23 -0.98 -3.02
N ASP A 16 -10.78 -0.15 -2.09
CA ASP A 16 -9.45 0.50 -2.18
C ASP A 16 -8.33 -0.55 -2.23
N ILE A 17 -7.25 -0.20 -2.93
CA ILE A 17 -6.09 -1.07 -3.12
C ILE A 17 -4.89 -0.44 -2.43
N TYR A 18 -4.29 -1.16 -1.49
CA TYR A 18 -3.07 -0.77 -0.83
C TYR A 18 -1.85 -1.31 -1.59
N THR A 19 -0.80 -0.50 -1.61
CA THR A 19 0.54 -0.97 -1.91
C THR A 19 1.52 -0.27 -0.97
N PHE A 20 2.49 -1.03 -0.49
CA PHE A 20 3.53 -0.53 0.39
C PHE A 20 4.80 -1.34 0.18
N ASP A 21 5.91 -0.66 0.38
CA ASP A 21 7.22 -1.18 0.08
C ASP A 21 7.94 -1.68 1.34
N ALA A 22 9.14 -2.22 1.13
CA ALA A 22 10.12 -2.61 2.11
C ALA A 22 10.45 -1.54 3.15
N GLY A 23 11.21 -1.96 4.16
CA GLY A 23 11.58 -1.09 5.27
C GLY A 23 10.41 -0.89 6.25
N THR A 24 10.40 0.24 6.95
CA THR A 24 9.44 0.51 8.03
C THR A 24 7.99 0.47 7.55
N THR A 25 7.72 0.85 6.30
CA THR A 25 6.37 0.80 5.71
C THR A 25 5.82 -0.63 5.67
N ALA A 26 6.65 -1.64 5.34
CA ALA A 26 6.22 -3.04 5.30
C ALA A 26 5.67 -3.51 6.66
N TYR A 27 6.42 -3.27 7.73
CA TYR A 27 6.05 -3.70 9.08
C TYR A 27 4.83 -2.94 9.61
N ILE A 28 4.86 -1.61 9.55
CA ILE A 28 3.78 -0.78 10.10
C ILE A 28 2.48 -1.02 9.34
N CYS A 29 2.52 -1.06 8.00
CA CYS A 29 1.32 -1.29 7.19
C CYS A 29 0.72 -2.67 7.46
N SER A 30 1.56 -3.71 7.50
CA SER A 30 1.09 -5.09 7.76
C SER A 30 0.46 -5.26 9.15
N GLN A 31 0.94 -4.52 10.15
CA GLN A 31 0.42 -4.60 11.52
C GLN A 31 -0.81 -3.72 11.77
N THR A 32 -1.01 -2.68 10.94
CA THR A 32 -1.98 -1.62 11.23
C THR A 32 -3.17 -1.62 10.29
N ILE A 33 -2.98 -1.96 9.01
CA ILE A 33 -4.05 -1.91 8.02
C ILE A 33 -5.07 -3.01 8.31
N LYS A 34 -6.34 -2.59 8.45
CA LYS A 34 -7.48 -3.49 8.58
C LYS A 34 -8.22 -3.54 7.25
N LEU A 35 -8.00 -4.62 6.49
CA LEU A 35 -8.63 -4.79 5.18
C LEU A 35 -10.16 -4.90 5.32
N LYS A 36 -10.86 -4.00 4.63
CA LYS A 36 -12.31 -3.98 4.48
C LYS A 36 -12.73 -4.81 3.27
N LYS A 37 -14.04 -4.97 3.07
CA LYS A 37 -14.62 -5.73 1.96
C LYS A 37 -13.99 -5.31 0.61
N ASN A 38 -13.60 -6.30 -0.17
CA ASN A 38 -13.02 -6.17 -1.51
C ASN A 38 -11.73 -5.32 -1.61
N GLN A 39 -11.12 -4.92 -0.47
CA GLN A 39 -9.81 -4.30 -0.49
C GLN A 39 -8.72 -5.36 -0.74
N ARG A 40 -7.60 -4.93 -1.34
CA ARG A 40 -6.43 -5.79 -1.55
C ARG A 40 -5.18 -5.04 -1.13
N ALA A 41 -4.19 -5.76 -0.63
CA ALA A 41 -2.83 -5.26 -0.48
C ALA A 41 -1.93 -5.99 -1.49
N ILE A 42 -1.23 -5.25 -2.33
CA ILE A 42 -0.30 -5.81 -3.33
C ILE A 42 1.10 -5.31 -2.98
N ILE A 43 1.95 -6.24 -2.54
CA ILE A 43 3.23 -5.96 -1.91
C ILE A 43 4.31 -6.93 -2.38
N PRO A 44 5.60 -6.55 -2.35
CA PRO A 44 6.71 -7.43 -2.70
C PRO A 44 7.04 -8.35 -1.52
N GLY A 45 6.09 -9.17 -1.07
CA GLY A 45 6.18 -9.86 0.23
C GLY A 45 7.35 -10.84 0.37
N ALA A 46 7.81 -11.45 -0.73
CA ALA A 46 8.92 -12.40 -0.69
C ALA A 46 10.29 -11.72 -0.69
N THR A 47 10.45 -10.64 -1.47
CA THR A 47 11.75 -10.00 -1.68
C THR A 47 11.93 -8.73 -0.88
N LEU A 48 10.83 -8.09 -0.46
CA LEU A 48 10.79 -6.77 0.16
C LEU A 48 11.75 -5.81 -0.56
N THR A 49 11.56 -5.68 -1.87
CA THR A 49 12.43 -4.89 -2.75
C THR A 49 12.02 -3.43 -2.77
N MET A 50 12.90 -2.53 -2.30
CA MET A 50 12.71 -1.08 -2.39
C MET A 50 12.55 -0.60 -3.84
N GLY A 51 11.70 0.40 -4.06
CA GLY A 51 11.33 0.92 -5.37
C GLY A 51 10.12 0.22 -6.01
N TYR A 52 9.53 -0.79 -5.34
CA TYR A 52 8.42 -1.57 -5.89
C TYR A 52 7.16 -0.74 -6.14
N ASN A 53 6.88 0.22 -5.26
CA ASN A 53 5.62 0.93 -5.22
C ASN A 53 5.30 1.69 -6.52
N LEU A 54 6.28 2.39 -7.11
CA LEU A 54 6.06 3.22 -8.31
C LEU A 54 5.59 2.40 -9.53
N PRO A 55 6.29 1.33 -9.97
CA PRO A 55 5.78 0.47 -11.03
C PRO A 55 4.50 -0.26 -10.63
N ALA A 56 4.34 -0.63 -9.35
CA ALA A 56 3.13 -1.31 -8.87
C ALA A 56 1.88 -0.43 -9.00
N VAL A 57 1.92 0.85 -8.62
CA VAL A 57 0.76 1.74 -8.75
C VAL A 57 0.34 1.92 -10.21
N ILE A 58 1.31 1.98 -11.15
CA ILE A 58 1.04 2.07 -12.59
C ILE A 58 0.34 0.80 -13.07
N GLY A 59 0.85 -0.39 -12.69
CA GLY A 59 0.25 -1.67 -13.07
C GLY A 59 -1.16 -1.87 -12.47
N ILE A 60 -1.35 -1.47 -11.20
CA ILE A 60 -2.66 -1.52 -10.55
C ILE A 60 -3.66 -0.61 -11.27
N TRP A 61 -3.25 0.61 -11.60
CA TRP A 61 -4.09 1.55 -12.33
C TRP A 61 -4.45 1.02 -13.72
N ALA A 62 -3.49 0.47 -14.46
CA ALA A 62 -3.73 -0.12 -15.77
C ALA A 62 -4.77 -1.27 -15.70
N ALA A 63 -4.69 -2.12 -14.67
CA ALA A 63 -5.64 -3.21 -14.47
C ALA A 63 -7.00 -2.76 -13.90
N LYS A 64 -7.03 -1.68 -13.11
CA LYS A 64 -8.24 -1.15 -12.46
C LYS A 64 -8.27 0.40 -12.47
N PRO A 65 -8.56 1.05 -13.61
CA PRO A 65 -8.41 2.51 -13.77
C PRO A 65 -9.33 3.35 -12.88
N LYS A 66 -10.43 2.76 -12.39
CA LYS A 66 -11.43 3.42 -11.52
C LYS A 66 -11.20 3.17 -10.03
N SER A 67 -10.25 2.31 -9.66
CA SER A 67 -9.97 2.02 -8.26
C SER A 67 -9.09 3.09 -7.64
N ARG A 68 -9.37 3.44 -6.38
CA ARG A 68 -8.48 4.30 -5.59
C ARG A 68 -7.33 3.46 -5.04
N ILE A 69 -6.11 3.93 -5.30
CA ILE A 69 -4.86 3.27 -4.90
C ILE A 69 -4.27 4.07 -3.74
N ILE A 70 -3.98 3.40 -2.63
CA ILE A 70 -3.32 3.96 -1.45
C ILE A 70 -1.90 3.42 -1.44
N CYS A 71 -0.96 4.25 -1.89
CA CYS A 71 0.47 3.95 -1.92
C CYS A 71 1.14 4.54 -0.68
N ILE A 72 1.75 3.68 0.14
CA ILE A 72 2.52 4.11 1.31
C ILE A 72 3.98 3.76 1.04
N THR A 73 4.78 4.78 0.74
CA THR A 73 6.21 4.65 0.40
C THR A 73 7.08 5.36 1.41
N GLY A 74 8.21 4.76 1.76
CA GLY A 74 9.31 5.48 2.39
C GLY A 74 10.00 6.39 1.38
N ASP A 75 10.73 7.38 1.88
CA ASP A 75 11.60 8.27 1.10
C ASP A 75 12.71 7.50 0.37
N GLY A 76 13.37 6.56 1.05
CA GLY A 76 14.40 5.73 0.43
C GLY A 76 13.89 4.84 -0.71
N SER A 77 12.62 4.41 -0.66
CA SER A 77 11.99 3.66 -1.75
C SER A 77 11.52 4.54 -2.91
N PHE A 78 11.47 5.85 -2.72
CA PHE A 78 11.00 6.80 -3.72
C PHE A 78 12.15 7.50 -4.49
N GLN A 79 13.37 7.41 -3.97
CA GLN A 79 14.60 7.94 -4.56
C GLN A 79 15.03 7.14 -5.79
#